data_AF-A0A2V7WJM7-F1
#
_entry.id   AF-A0A2V7WJM7-F1
#
_cell.length_a   1.000
_cell.length_b   1.000
_cell.length_c   1.000
_cell.angle_alpha   90.00
_cell.angle_beta   90.00
_cell.angle_gamma   90.00
#
_symmetry.space_group_name_H-M   'P 1'
#
loop_
_entity.id
_entity.type
_entity.pdbx_description
1 polymer ?
#
loop_
_entity_poly.entity_id
_entity_poly.type
_entity_poly.pdbx_seq_one_letter_code
_entity_poly.pdbx_strand_id
1 'polypeptide(L)'
;MVDLRTIYLQTLEACAPENLVKNVLRPDLPRAIVALGKCGGALLDGLADFDEALAAIPDGYRAPRWRARASTGRHKRDRHRHAEVMRGGHPEITAASFAAGQAMIQFVEKHEDVLFLISGGGSACAEVPLAPWFDERDVIETNARLIAAGLTIGEINCVRKHLSAIKGGRLAARVRGRSVTLVYSDVSVGALADVASGPTLPDATTKDNAMAILQRIGECDAIV
;
A
#
# COMPACT_ATOMS: atom_id res chain seq x y z
N MET A 1 30.10 -17.14 22.63
CA MET A 1 28.91 -16.56 23.29
C MET A 1 28.34 -15.53 22.34
N VAL A 2 27.08 -15.65 21.94
CA VAL A 2 26.42 -14.61 21.11
C VAL A 2 26.01 -13.50 22.06
N ASP A 3 26.47 -12.27 21.84
CA ASP A 3 26.11 -11.12 22.66
C ASP A 3 24.72 -10.55 22.28
N LEU A 4 24.15 -9.72 23.15
CA LEU A 4 22.83 -9.11 22.93
C LEU A 4 22.76 -8.27 21.64
N ARG A 5 23.87 -7.63 21.26
CA ARG A 5 23.94 -6.82 20.04
C ARG A 5 23.83 -7.70 18.80
N THR A 6 24.49 -8.85 18.80
CA THR A 6 24.44 -9.83 17.72
C THR A 6 23.06 -10.43 17.59
N ILE A 7 22.42 -10.81 18.71
CA ILE A 7 21.02 -11.28 18.72
C ILE A 7 20.10 -10.21 18.12
N TYR A 8 20.23 -8.95 18.53
CA TYR A 8 19.43 -7.84 18.02
C TYR A 8 19.61 -7.64 16.52
N LEU A 9 20.85 -7.56 16.03
CA LEU A 9 21.14 -7.34 14.61
C LEU A 9 20.68 -8.52 13.73
N GLN A 10 20.87 -9.76 14.19
CA GLN A 10 20.37 -10.94 13.49
C GLN A 10 18.84 -10.96 13.45
N THR A 11 18.17 -10.53 14.52
CA THR A 11 16.72 -10.42 14.55
C THR A 11 16.23 -9.37 13.56
N LEU A 12 16.87 -8.19 13.50
CA LEU A 12 16.55 -7.17 12.51
C LEU A 12 16.73 -7.66 11.07
N GLU A 13 17.82 -8.38 10.80
CA GLU A 13 18.09 -8.96 9.48
C GLU A 13 17.06 -10.04 9.10
N ALA A 14 16.69 -10.90 10.05
CA ALA A 14 15.65 -11.92 9.84
C ALA A 14 14.28 -11.29 9.57
N CYS A 15 13.99 -10.14 10.20
CA CYS A 15 12.77 -9.38 9.99
C CYS A 15 12.85 -8.42 8.77
N ALA A 16 13.96 -8.35 8.04
CA ALA A 16 14.06 -7.46 6.90
C ALA A 16 13.01 -7.80 5.82
N PRO A 17 12.31 -6.82 5.22
CA PRO A 17 11.22 -7.08 4.28
C PRO A 17 11.63 -7.97 3.10
N GLU A 18 12.81 -7.73 2.53
CA GLU A 18 13.37 -8.53 1.41
C GLU A 18 13.67 -9.98 1.78
N ASN A 19 13.84 -10.28 3.08
CA ASN A 19 14.11 -11.64 3.56
C ASN A 19 12.81 -12.35 3.91
N LEU A 20 11.89 -11.66 4.58
CA LEU A 20 10.59 -12.24 4.94
C LEU A 20 9.76 -12.62 3.71
N VAL A 21 9.73 -11.76 2.68
CA VAL A 21 8.93 -12.04 1.49
C VAL A 21 9.40 -13.30 0.77
N LYS A 22 10.72 -13.57 0.72
CA LYS A 22 11.30 -14.79 0.10
C LYS A 22 10.76 -16.07 0.73
N ASN A 23 10.51 -16.05 2.04
CA ASN A 23 10.06 -17.22 2.79
C ASN A 23 8.61 -17.62 2.47
N VAL A 24 7.83 -16.73 1.85
CA VAL A 24 6.42 -16.94 1.53
C VAL A 24 6.14 -16.98 0.02
N LEU A 25 7.17 -16.83 -0.82
CA LEU A 25 7.01 -16.93 -2.27
C LEU A 25 6.66 -18.35 -2.69
N ARG A 26 5.74 -18.46 -3.65
CA ARG A 26 5.34 -19.72 -4.28
C ARG A 26 5.38 -19.57 -5.80
N PRO A 27 5.66 -20.65 -6.56
CA PRO A 27 5.74 -20.58 -8.02
C PRO A 27 4.44 -20.16 -8.72
N ASP A 28 3.29 -20.35 -8.07
CA ASP A 28 1.96 -20.06 -8.60
C ASP A 28 1.48 -18.63 -8.34
N LEU A 29 2.28 -17.81 -7.65
CA LEU A 29 1.92 -16.42 -7.37
C LEU A 29 1.84 -15.58 -8.65
N PRO A 30 0.93 -14.59 -8.71
CA PRO A 30 0.87 -13.64 -9.82
C PRO A 30 2.20 -12.91 -10.03
N ARG A 31 2.49 -12.58 -11.29
CA ARG A 31 3.76 -11.96 -11.70
C ARG A 31 3.64 -10.47 -12.09
N ALA A 32 2.42 -9.94 -12.13
CA ALA A 32 2.17 -8.49 -12.15
C ALA A 32 2.09 -8.00 -10.71
N ILE A 33 2.96 -7.06 -10.33
CA ILE A 33 3.18 -6.69 -8.93
C ILE A 33 2.74 -5.27 -8.65
N VAL A 34 1.99 -5.06 -7.58
CA VAL A 34 1.74 -3.74 -7.00
C VAL A 34 2.37 -3.69 -5.62
N ALA A 35 3.36 -2.82 -5.43
CA ALA A 35 3.98 -2.59 -4.13
C ALA A 35 3.56 -1.25 -3.54
N LEU A 36 3.17 -1.22 -2.26
CA LEU A 36 2.67 -0.02 -1.60
C LEU A 36 3.28 0.15 -0.19
N GLY A 37 3.75 1.36 0.09
CA GLY A 37 4.18 1.79 1.41
C GLY A 37 5.70 1.80 1.59
N LYS A 38 6.13 2.09 2.82
CA LYS A 38 7.53 2.37 3.20
C LYS A 38 8.50 1.27 2.80
N CYS A 39 8.05 0.01 2.86
CA CYS A 39 8.85 -1.16 2.55
C CYS A 39 8.64 -1.67 1.12
N GLY A 40 7.82 -1.01 0.30
CA GLY A 40 7.47 -1.49 -1.06
C GLY A 40 8.70 -1.79 -1.91
N GLY A 41 9.73 -0.94 -1.85
CA GLY A 41 10.98 -1.16 -2.58
C GLY A 41 11.78 -2.37 -2.08
N ALA A 42 11.86 -2.55 -0.75
CA ALA A 42 12.55 -3.69 -0.15
C ALA A 42 11.80 -5.01 -0.38
N LEU A 43 10.46 -5.00 -0.32
CA LEU A 43 9.64 -6.17 -0.64
C LEU A 43 9.84 -6.59 -2.11
N LEU A 44 9.89 -5.64 -3.04
CA LEU A 44 10.22 -5.93 -4.44
C LEU A 44 11.63 -6.51 -4.61
N ASP A 45 12.62 -6.01 -3.87
CA ASP A 45 13.99 -6.55 -3.88
C ASP A 45 14.07 -8.00 -3.38
N GLY A 46 13.07 -8.47 -2.62
CA GLY A 46 12.99 -9.86 -2.21
C GLY A 46 12.45 -10.81 -3.28
N LEU A 47 11.82 -10.30 -4.34
CA LEU A 47 11.33 -11.13 -5.44
C LEU A 47 12.48 -11.63 -6.33
N ALA A 48 12.44 -12.90 -6.69
CA ALA A 48 13.41 -13.49 -7.61
C ALA A 48 13.23 -12.94 -9.04
N ASP A 49 11.98 -12.87 -9.50
CA ASP A 49 11.56 -12.34 -10.79
C ASP A 49 10.07 -11.91 -10.77
N PHE A 50 9.67 -11.10 -11.75
CA PHE A 50 8.29 -10.66 -12.00
C PHE A 50 8.20 -10.16 -13.45
N ASP A 51 7.00 -10.06 -14.01
CA ASP A 51 6.82 -9.64 -15.40
C ASP A 51 6.74 -8.12 -15.53
N GLU A 52 5.94 -7.48 -14.68
CA GLU A 52 5.77 -6.02 -14.60
C GLU A 52 5.49 -5.63 -13.14
N ALA A 53 5.96 -4.46 -12.70
CA ALA A 53 5.68 -3.97 -11.36
C ALA A 53 5.41 -2.47 -11.33
N LEU A 54 4.50 -2.06 -10.47
CA LEU A 54 4.28 -0.68 -10.07
C LEU A 54 4.48 -0.56 -8.56
N ALA A 55 5.33 0.37 -8.13
CA ALA A 55 5.59 0.63 -6.73
C ALA A 55 5.21 2.07 -6.37
N ALA A 56 4.26 2.28 -5.47
CA ALA A 56 4.09 3.56 -4.80
C ALA A 56 4.81 3.54 -3.45
N ILE A 57 5.87 4.35 -3.36
CA ILE A 57 6.76 4.39 -2.19
C ILE A 57 6.76 5.83 -1.65
N PRO A 58 6.61 6.01 -0.33
CA PRO A 58 6.71 7.34 0.26
C PRO A 58 8.03 8.04 -0.04
N ASP A 59 7.98 9.38 -0.14
CA ASP A 59 9.18 10.19 -0.25
C ASP A 59 10.16 9.97 0.91
N GLY A 60 11.46 9.93 0.58
CA GLY A 60 12.53 9.64 1.56
C GLY A 60 12.72 8.15 1.90
N TYR A 61 11.86 7.25 1.41
CA TYR A 61 12.02 5.81 1.61
C TYR A 61 12.74 5.13 0.44
N ARG A 62 13.31 3.95 0.74
CA ARG A 62 14.15 3.19 -0.19
C ARG A 62 13.33 2.69 -1.38
N ALA A 63 13.71 3.14 -2.58
CA ALA A 63 13.30 2.52 -3.84
C ALA A 63 14.00 1.15 -4.05
N PRO A 64 13.49 0.27 -4.93
CA PRO A 64 14.15 -0.99 -5.29
C PRO A 64 15.61 -0.77 -5.72
N ARG A 65 16.51 -1.66 -5.31
CA ARG A 65 17.97 -1.54 -5.55
C ARG A 65 18.39 -1.87 -6.97
N TRP A 66 17.54 -2.52 -7.76
CA TRP A 66 17.85 -2.87 -9.15
C TRP A 66 17.87 -1.60 -10.02
N ARG A 67 18.97 -0.85 -9.99
CA ARG A 67 19.25 0.14 -11.04
C ARG A 67 19.15 -0.58 -12.37
N ALA A 68 18.30 -0.05 -13.26
CA ALA A 68 18.24 -0.40 -14.67
C ALA A 68 19.67 -0.67 -15.17
N ARG A 69 20.01 -1.95 -15.37
CA ARG A 69 21.17 -2.27 -16.17
C ARG A 69 20.87 -1.65 -17.53
N ALA A 70 21.59 -0.58 -17.86
CA ALA A 70 21.57 -0.02 -19.19
C ALA A 70 21.71 -1.19 -20.16
N SER A 71 20.75 -1.33 -21.06
CA SER A 71 20.63 -2.42 -22.01
C SER A 71 21.82 -2.39 -22.97
N THR A 72 22.98 -2.88 -22.54
CA THR A 72 24.15 -3.15 -23.39
C THR A 72 24.37 -4.65 -23.40
N GLY A 73 23.42 -5.38 -24.00
CA GLY A 73 23.54 -6.82 -24.16
C GLY A 73 22.21 -7.51 -24.37
N ARG A 74 21.92 -7.93 -25.61
CA ARG A 74 20.80 -8.81 -25.96
C ARG A 74 21.04 -10.21 -25.39
N HIS A 75 20.78 -10.42 -24.10
CA HIS A 75 20.54 -11.76 -23.56
C HIS A 75 19.05 -11.90 -23.22
N LYS A 76 18.39 -12.95 -23.74
CA LYS A 76 16.98 -13.28 -23.50
C LYS A 76 16.59 -13.43 -22.01
N ARG A 77 17.58 -13.46 -21.09
CA ARG A 77 17.40 -13.50 -19.63
C ARG A 77 17.23 -12.14 -18.94
N ASP A 78 17.46 -11.02 -19.63
CA ASP A 78 17.39 -9.66 -19.04
C ASP A 78 16.01 -8.97 -19.23
N ARG A 79 14.99 -9.68 -19.71
CA ARG A 79 13.73 -9.06 -20.17
C ARG A 79 12.76 -8.61 -19.07
N HIS A 80 13.00 -8.86 -17.79
CA HIS A 80 11.91 -8.87 -16.81
C HIS A 80 12.32 -8.30 -15.45
N ARG A 81 12.55 -6.97 -15.37
CA ARG A 81 12.65 -6.21 -14.10
C ARG A 81 12.27 -4.73 -14.29
N HIS A 82 11.23 -4.43 -15.08
CA HIS A 82 10.74 -3.06 -15.17
C HIS A 82 9.75 -2.82 -14.03
N ALA A 83 10.23 -2.15 -12.97
CA ALA A 83 9.38 -1.62 -11.93
C ALA A 83 9.26 -0.11 -12.15
N GLU A 84 8.04 0.34 -12.45
CA GLU A 84 7.73 1.76 -12.35
C GLU A 84 7.66 2.13 -10.88
N VAL A 85 8.33 3.22 -10.50
CA VAL A 85 8.36 3.69 -9.11
C VAL A 85 7.76 5.08 -9.06
N MET A 86 6.62 5.18 -8.39
CA MET A 86 5.95 6.43 -8.09
C MET A 86 6.24 6.83 -6.66
N ARG A 87 6.47 8.13 -6.48
CA ARG A 87 6.66 8.72 -5.16
C ARG A 87 5.33 9.27 -4.67
N GLY A 88 5.00 8.99 -3.41
CA GLY A 88 3.79 9.50 -2.76
C GLY A 88 4.11 10.28 -1.48
N GLY A 89 3.17 11.09 -1.04
CA GLY A 89 3.26 11.81 0.22
C GLY A 89 3.20 10.87 1.44
N HIS A 90 3.91 11.24 2.51
CA HIS A 90 3.79 10.64 3.83
C HIS A 90 4.43 11.53 4.90
N PRO A 91 3.78 11.77 6.06
CA PRO A 91 2.48 11.24 6.45
C PRO A 91 1.28 11.95 5.79
N GLU A 92 1.49 13.08 5.12
CA GLU A 92 0.44 13.83 4.44
C GLU A 92 0.12 13.26 3.05
N ILE A 93 -1.14 13.41 2.61
CA ILE A 93 -1.57 13.10 1.25
C ILE A 93 -1.21 14.30 0.36
N THR A 94 -0.59 14.03 -0.80
CA THR A 94 -0.17 15.06 -1.76
C THR A 94 -0.71 14.76 -3.15
N ALA A 95 -0.54 15.69 -4.10
CA ALA A 95 -0.86 15.46 -5.52
C ALA A 95 -0.20 14.18 -6.07
N ALA A 96 1.02 13.87 -5.60
CA ALA A 96 1.73 12.67 -6.01
C ALA A 96 1.05 11.38 -5.48
N SER A 97 0.38 11.46 -4.32
CA SER A 97 -0.43 10.36 -3.78
C SER A 97 -1.64 10.04 -4.67
N PHE A 98 -2.30 11.06 -5.23
CA PHE A 98 -3.43 10.88 -6.15
C PHE A 98 -2.99 10.28 -7.48
N ALA A 99 -1.89 10.78 -8.04
CA ALA A 99 -1.28 10.21 -9.24
C ALA A 99 -0.90 8.73 -9.03
N ALA A 100 -0.28 8.40 -7.89
CA ALA A 100 0.08 7.03 -7.53
C ALA A 100 -1.15 6.11 -7.41
N GLY A 101 -2.22 6.59 -6.76
CA GLY A 101 -3.48 5.85 -6.66
C GLY A 101 -4.11 5.57 -8.03
N GLN A 102 -4.13 6.56 -8.91
CA GLN A 102 -4.71 6.42 -10.24
C GLN A 102 -3.90 5.45 -11.12
N ALA A 103 -2.57 5.50 -11.06
CA ALA A 103 -1.71 4.56 -11.76
C ALA A 103 -1.90 3.13 -11.23
N MET A 104 -2.12 2.94 -9.93
CA MET A 104 -2.46 1.63 -9.36
C MET A 104 -3.76 1.07 -9.92
N ILE A 105 -4.81 1.89 -10.05
CA ILE A 105 -6.06 1.48 -10.69
C ILE A 105 -5.79 1.02 -12.14
N GLN A 106 -5.09 1.83 -12.92
CA GLN A 106 -4.77 1.50 -14.31
C GLN A 106 -3.96 0.20 -14.43
N PHE A 107 -2.99 0.01 -13.54
CA PHE A 107 -2.18 -1.20 -13.49
C PHE A 107 -3.05 -2.43 -13.20
N VAL A 108 -3.87 -2.40 -12.14
CA VAL A 108 -4.66 -3.59 -11.76
C VAL A 108 -5.73 -3.93 -12.79
N GLU A 109 -6.28 -2.95 -13.51
CA GLU A 109 -7.29 -3.18 -14.56
C GLU A 109 -6.68 -3.70 -15.88
N LYS A 110 -5.38 -3.46 -16.10
CA LYS A 110 -4.61 -3.96 -17.25
C LYS A 110 -4.26 -5.44 -17.10
N HIS A 111 -4.13 -5.95 -15.88
CA HIS A 111 -3.64 -7.30 -15.60
C HIS A 111 -4.74 -8.23 -15.10
N GLU A 112 -4.65 -9.52 -15.45
CA GLU A 112 -5.63 -10.53 -15.03
C GLU A 112 -5.42 -10.93 -13.55
N ASP A 113 -4.19 -11.35 -13.21
CA ASP A 113 -3.79 -11.73 -11.86
C ASP A 113 -2.78 -10.71 -11.31
N VAL A 114 -2.92 -10.30 -10.04
CA VAL A 114 -2.03 -9.31 -9.39
C VAL A 114 -1.57 -9.78 -8.01
N LEU A 115 -0.27 -9.59 -7.74
CA LEU A 115 0.33 -9.78 -6.42
C LEU A 115 0.57 -8.41 -5.77
N PHE A 116 -0.06 -8.19 -4.62
CA PHE A 116 0.09 -6.98 -3.82
C PHE A 116 1.11 -7.19 -2.71
N LEU A 117 2.08 -6.28 -2.62
CA LEU A 117 3.07 -6.20 -1.54
C LEU A 117 2.79 -4.95 -0.72
N ILE A 118 2.12 -5.10 0.42
CA ILE A 118 1.57 -3.98 1.20
C ILE A 118 2.37 -3.80 2.49
N SER A 119 2.70 -2.56 2.84
CA SER A 119 3.38 -2.20 4.08
C SER A 119 2.81 -0.91 4.69
N GLY A 120 3.21 -0.61 5.94
CA GLY A 120 2.88 0.64 6.61
C GLY A 120 3.24 1.89 5.79
N GLY A 121 2.49 2.98 6.00
CA GLY A 121 2.63 4.25 5.28
C GLY A 121 1.92 4.31 3.92
N GLY A 122 1.32 3.22 3.46
CA GLY A 122 0.57 3.20 2.19
C GLY A 122 -0.66 4.11 2.16
N SER A 123 -1.30 4.37 3.31
CA SER A 123 -2.57 5.13 3.36
C SER A 123 -2.44 6.54 2.80
N ALA A 124 -1.31 7.22 3.08
CA ALA A 124 -1.00 8.55 2.56
C ALA A 124 -0.29 8.52 1.21
N CYS A 125 0.45 7.44 0.93
CA CYS A 125 1.27 7.28 -0.27
C CYS A 125 0.43 7.11 -1.55
N ALA A 126 -0.75 6.51 -1.45
CA ALA A 126 -1.67 6.33 -2.56
C ALA A 126 -3.10 6.56 -2.10
N GLU A 127 -3.83 7.39 -2.84
CA GLU A 127 -5.23 7.69 -2.58
C GLU A 127 -5.96 7.94 -3.89
N VAL A 128 -7.25 7.60 -3.95
CA VAL A 128 -8.12 8.00 -5.07
C VAL A 128 -9.45 8.47 -4.49
N PRO A 129 -9.86 9.72 -4.73
CA PRO A 129 -11.13 10.26 -4.27
C PRO A 129 -12.34 9.55 -4.91
N LEU A 130 -13.50 9.63 -4.24
CA LEU A 130 -14.80 9.23 -4.82
C LEU A 130 -15.39 10.39 -5.66
N ALA A 131 -14.66 10.79 -6.71
CA ALA A 131 -15.05 11.91 -7.56
C ALA A 131 -16.32 11.61 -8.40
N PRO A 132 -17.14 12.64 -8.73
CA PRO A 132 -16.96 14.06 -8.39
C PRO A 132 -17.55 14.44 -7.01
N TRP A 133 -18.07 13.49 -6.24
CA TRP A 133 -18.79 13.77 -4.99
C TRP A 133 -17.88 14.09 -3.81
N PHE A 134 -16.63 13.62 -3.86
CA PHE A 134 -15.61 13.85 -2.85
C PHE A 134 -14.28 13.97 -3.58
N ASP A 135 -13.69 15.16 -3.61
CA ASP A 135 -12.52 15.46 -4.44
C ASP A 135 -11.18 15.39 -3.67
N GLU A 136 -10.08 15.74 -4.34
CA GLU A 136 -8.74 15.73 -3.73
C GLU A 136 -8.61 16.66 -2.53
N ARG A 137 -9.29 17.82 -2.56
CA ARG A 137 -9.29 18.78 -1.46
C ARG A 137 -10.07 18.22 -0.28
N ASP A 138 -11.25 17.63 -0.54
CA ASP A 138 -12.08 17.02 0.50
C ASP A 138 -11.35 15.88 1.22
N VAL A 139 -10.60 15.06 0.47
CA VAL A 139 -9.72 14.02 1.02
C VAL A 139 -8.70 14.60 2.01
N ILE A 140 -7.98 15.65 1.59
CA ILE A 140 -6.91 16.26 2.40
C ILE A 140 -7.50 16.87 3.67
N GLU A 141 -8.57 17.64 3.53
CA GLU A 141 -9.25 18.31 4.64
C GLU A 141 -9.85 17.32 5.63
N THR A 142 -10.57 16.30 5.13
CA THR A 142 -11.12 15.22 5.94
C THR A 142 -10.03 14.48 6.71
N ASN A 143 -8.93 14.11 6.04
CA ASN A 143 -7.83 13.42 6.71
C ASN A 143 -7.21 14.27 7.83
N ALA A 144 -7.06 15.58 7.62
CA ALA A 144 -6.57 16.49 8.66
C ALA A 144 -7.53 16.57 9.86
N ARG A 145 -8.84 16.70 9.61
CA ARG A 145 -9.88 16.72 10.65
C ARG A 145 -9.90 15.43 11.48
N LEU A 146 -9.88 14.28 10.82
CA LEU A 146 -9.87 12.97 11.49
C LEU A 146 -8.63 12.77 12.38
N ILE A 147 -7.45 13.20 11.92
CA ILE A 147 -6.21 13.11 12.71
C ILE A 147 -6.27 14.06 13.92
N ALA A 148 -6.81 15.27 13.75
CA ALA A 148 -6.93 16.25 14.83
C ALA A 148 -7.97 15.88 15.89
N ALA A 149 -8.95 15.02 15.56
CA ALA A 149 -10.07 14.67 16.42
C ALA A 149 -9.75 13.66 17.55
N GLY A 150 -8.49 13.23 17.71
CA GLY A 150 -8.07 12.32 18.77
C GLY A 150 -8.62 10.88 18.63
N LEU A 151 -9.01 10.50 17.41
CA LEU A 151 -9.51 9.17 17.08
C LEU A 151 -8.41 8.12 17.12
N THR A 152 -8.80 6.87 17.42
CA THR A 152 -7.91 5.72 17.22
C THR A 152 -7.65 5.48 15.73
N ILE A 153 -6.54 4.82 15.40
CA ILE A 153 -6.22 4.50 13.99
C ILE A 153 -7.31 3.67 13.31
N GLY A 154 -7.97 2.77 14.05
CA GLY A 154 -9.07 1.96 13.53
C GLY A 154 -10.29 2.81 13.17
N GLU A 155 -10.62 3.82 13.98
CA GLU A 155 -11.72 4.75 13.72
C GLU A 155 -11.40 5.67 12.53
N ILE A 156 -10.17 6.20 12.46
CA ILE A 156 -9.71 6.99 11.31
C ILE A 156 -9.81 6.15 10.03
N ASN A 157 -9.31 4.91 10.06
CA ASN A 157 -9.36 4.01 8.92
C ASN A 157 -10.80 3.60 8.57
N CYS A 158 -11.69 3.42 9.55
CA CYS A 158 -13.11 3.19 9.31
C CYS A 158 -13.69 4.31 8.43
N VAL A 159 -13.50 5.58 8.78
CA VAL A 159 -14.03 6.68 7.96
C VAL A 159 -13.33 6.71 6.59
N ARG A 160 -11.99 6.66 6.57
CA ARG A 160 -11.20 6.75 5.32
C ARG A 160 -11.52 5.65 4.31
N LYS A 161 -11.77 4.43 4.77
CA LYS A 161 -12.17 3.31 3.90
C LYS A 161 -13.50 3.63 3.21
N HIS A 162 -14.43 4.35 3.84
CA HIS A 162 -15.73 4.67 3.24
C HIS A 162 -15.71 5.88 2.31
N LEU A 163 -14.63 6.67 2.31
CA LEU A 163 -14.46 7.88 1.48
C LEU A 163 -13.41 7.74 0.36
N SER A 164 -12.88 6.53 0.14
CA SER A 164 -11.83 6.26 -0.84
C SER A 164 -12.28 5.28 -1.91
N ALA A 165 -11.84 5.51 -3.14
CA ALA A 165 -12.09 4.60 -4.25
C ALA A 165 -11.18 3.36 -4.23
N ILE A 166 -10.06 3.35 -3.49
CA ILE A 166 -9.09 2.23 -3.48
C ILE A 166 -8.95 1.52 -2.13
N LYS A 167 -9.32 2.16 -1.01
CA LYS A 167 -9.22 1.57 0.34
C LYS A 167 -10.37 0.60 0.63
N GLY A 168 -10.22 -0.22 1.67
CA GLY A 168 -11.24 -1.18 2.10
C GLY A 168 -11.53 -2.25 1.04
N GLY A 169 -10.49 -2.82 0.45
CA GLY A 169 -10.57 -3.90 -0.54
C GLY A 169 -10.90 -3.45 -1.97
N ARG A 170 -11.22 -2.16 -2.18
CA ARG A 170 -11.68 -1.66 -3.48
C ARG A 170 -10.61 -1.70 -4.57
N LEU A 171 -9.32 -1.65 -4.24
CA LEU A 171 -8.27 -1.84 -5.24
C LEU A 171 -8.25 -3.30 -5.73
N ALA A 172 -8.29 -4.27 -4.81
CA ALA A 172 -8.34 -5.68 -5.18
C ALA A 172 -9.63 -6.04 -5.95
N ALA A 173 -10.76 -5.40 -5.62
CA ALA A 173 -12.02 -5.61 -6.31
C ALA A 173 -12.00 -5.21 -7.81
N ARG A 174 -10.97 -4.48 -8.26
CA ARG A 174 -10.76 -4.13 -9.68
C ARG A 174 -9.94 -5.17 -10.46
N VAL A 175 -9.30 -6.12 -9.77
CA VAL A 175 -8.57 -7.22 -10.41
C VAL A 175 -9.57 -8.22 -10.97
N ARG A 176 -9.38 -8.65 -12.22
CA ARG A 176 -10.30 -9.57 -12.92
C ARG A 176 -10.19 -11.02 -12.44
N GLY A 177 -8.95 -11.47 -12.23
CA GLY A 177 -8.60 -12.82 -11.81
C GLY A 177 -8.16 -12.89 -10.35
N ARG A 178 -7.02 -13.50 -10.09
CA ARG A 178 -6.49 -13.73 -8.75
C ARG A 178 -5.82 -12.48 -8.20
N SER A 179 -6.33 -11.98 -7.08
CA SER A 179 -5.67 -11.01 -6.23
C SER A 179 -5.04 -11.73 -5.03
N VAL A 180 -3.71 -11.69 -4.91
CA VAL A 180 -2.98 -12.21 -3.75
C VAL A 180 -2.31 -11.06 -3.02
N THR A 181 -2.44 -10.98 -1.70
CA THR A 181 -1.81 -9.93 -0.89
C THR A 181 -0.81 -10.52 0.10
N LEU A 182 0.40 -9.97 0.12
CA LEU A 182 1.40 -10.19 1.17
C LEU A 182 1.55 -8.88 1.96
N VAL A 183 1.37 -8.95 3.28
CA VAL A 183 1.42 -7.77 4.16
C VAL A 183 2.66 -7.83 5.04
N TYR A 184 3.50 -6.81 4.96
CA TYR A 184 4.53 -6.53 5.96
C TYR A 184 3.94 -5.59 7.01
N SER A 185 3.56 -6.17 8.15
CA SER A 185 2.70 -5.52 9.14
C SER A 185 3.49 -4.94 10.31
N ASP A 186 3.20 -3.68 10.64
CA ASP A 186 3.61 -2.97 11.85
C ASP A 186 2.46 -2.81 12.86
N VAL A 187 1.34 -3.51 12.64
CA VAL A 187 0.14 -3.47 13.50
C VAL A 187 -0.09 -4.81 14.21
N SER A 188 -0.95 -4.79 15.22
CA SER A 188 -1.30 -5.98 16.00
C SER A 188 -1.98 -7.07 15.14
N VAL A 189 -1.78 -8.32 15.54
CA VAL A 189 -2.48 -9.48 14.95
C VAL A 189 -3.99 -9.25 14.99
N GLY A 190 -4.67 -9.49 13.87
CA GLY A 190 -6.11 -9.23 13.71
C GLY A 190 -6.46 -7.88 13.08
N ALA A 191 -5.50 -6.95 12.97
CA ALA A 191 -5.70 -5.62 12.38
C ALA A 191 -5.05 -5.45 10.99
N LEU A 192 -4.79 -6.55 10.27
CA LEU A 192 -4.09 -6.49 8.97
C LEU A 192 -4.79 -5.58 7.95
N ALA A 193 -6.12 -5.50 7.99
CA ALA A 193 -6.93 -4.61 7.14
C ALA A 193 -6.72 -3.10 7.43
N ASP A 194 -5.96 -2.74 8.46
CA ASP A 194 -5.59 -1.36 8.77
C ASP A 194 -4.27 -0.95 8.13
N VAL A 195 -3.43 -1.90 7.73
CA VAL A 195 -2.18 -1.60 7.00
C VAL A 195 -2.56 -0.96 5.67
N ALA A 196 -2.06 0.26 5.44
CA ALA A 196 -2.40 1.08 4.29
C ALA A 196 -3.92 1.35 4.12
N SER A 197 -4.72 1.22 5.19
CA SER A 197 -6.19 1.22 5.14
C SER A 197 -6.79 0.06 4.29
N GLY A 198 -6.05 -1.04 4.18
CA GLY A 198 -6.50 -2.30 3.61
C GLY A 198 -7.01 -2.18 2.18
N PRO A 199 -6.25 -1.66 1.20
CA PRO A 199 -6.74 -1.48 -0.17
C PRO A 199 -7.10 -2.79 -0.86
N THR A 200 -6.58 -3.92 -0.37
CA THR A 200 -6.71 -5.25 -0.97
C THR A 200 -7.31 -6.28 -0.03
N LEU A 201 -7.73 -5.85 1.16
CA LEU A 201 -8.35 -6.69 2.18
C LEU A 201 -9.79 -6.25 2.43
N PRO A 202 -10.72 -7.18 2.73
CA PRO A 202 -12.11 -6.83 2.97
C PRO A 202 -12.23 -5.87 4.16
N ASP A 203 -13.15 -4.92 4.03
CA ASP A 203 -13.54 -4.03 5.10
C ASP A 203 -14.73 -4.61 5.87
N ALA A 204 -14.56 -4.85 7.17
CA ALA A 204 -15.62 -5.34 8.04
C ALA A 204 -16.49 -4.19 8.61
N THR A 205 -16.08 -2.94 8.43
CA THR A 205 -16.82 -1.77 8.92
C THR A 205 -17.96 -1.39 7.98
N THR A 206 -18.99 -0.75 8.53
CA THR A 206 -20.17 -0.31 7.79
C THR A 206 -20.21 1.21 7.65
N LYS A 207 -21.07 1.69 6.75
CA LYS A 207 -21.38 3.13 6.63
C LYS A 207 -21.89 3.70 7.95
N ASP A 208 -22.70 2.94 8.68
CA ASP A 208 -23.22 3.35 9.98
C ASP A 208 -22.10 3.50 11.01
N ASN A 209 -21.06 2.66 10.97
CA ASN A 209 -19.88 2.84 11.81
C ASN A 209 -19.15 4.15 11.49
N ALA A 210 -18.92 4.44 10.21
CA ALA A 210 -18.29 5.68 9.77
C ALA A 210 -19.13 6.91 10.18
N MET A 211 -20.44 6.88 9.96
CA MET A 211 -21.36 7.96 10.35
C MET A 211 -21.38 8.18 11.86
N ALA A 212 -21.42 7.12 12.66
CA ALA A 212 -21.39 7.24 14.12
C ALA A 212 -20.08 7.89 14.62
N ILE A 213 -18.95 7.60 13.97
CA ILE A 213 -17.66 8.26 14.28
C ILE A 213 -17.73 9.75 13.97
N LEU A 214 -18.19 10.11 12.76
CA LEU A 214 -18.32 11.50 12.32
C LEU A 214 -19.27 12.32 13.21
N GLN A 215 -20.40 11.73 13.61
CA GLN A 215 -21.35 12.36 14.54
C GLN A 215 -20.73 12.60 15.91
N ARG A 216 -19.99 11.62 16.46
CA ARG A 216 -19.36 11.73 17.78
C ARG A 216 -18.30 12.82 17.84
N ILE A 217 -17.59 13.08 16.74
CA ILE A 217 -16.58 14.15 16.66
C ILE A 217 -17.14 15.48 16.17
N GLY A 218 -18.42 15.54 15.80
CA GLY A 218 -19.07 16.76 15.31
C GLY A 218 -18.64 17.20 13.91
N GLU A 219 -18.12 16.30 13.08
CA GLU A 219 -17.59 16.61 11.74
C GLU A 219 -18.51 16.11 10.61
N CYS A 220 -19.72 15.62 10.92
CA CYS A 220 -20.68 15.16 9.90
C CYS A 220 -20.95 16.23 8.84
N ASP A 221 -21.42 17.41 9.24
CA ASP A 221 -21.82 18.47 8.30
C ASP A 221 -20.63 19.04 7.49
N ALA A 222 -19.41 18.81 7.94
CA ALA A 222 -18.19 19.26 7.27
C ALA A 222 -17.65 18.24 6.25
N ILE A 223 -18.04 16.96 6.35
CA ILE A 223 -17.47 15.84 5.58
C ILE A 223 -18.53 15.15 4.70
N VAL A 224 -19.81 15.15 5.09
CA VAL A 224 -20.93 14.44 4.45
C VAL A 224 -22.05 15.40 4.12
#